data_AF-A0A954JN66-F1
#
_entry.id   AF-A0A954JN66-F1
#
_cell.length_a   1.000
_cell.length_b   1.000
_cell.length_c   1.000
_cell.angle_alpha   90.00
_cell.angle_beta   90.00
_cell.angle_gamma   90.00
#
_symmetry.space_group_name_H-M   'P 1'
#
loop_
_entity.id
_entity.type
_entity.pdbx_description
1 polymer ?
#
loop_
_entity_poly.entity_id
_entity_poly.type
_entity_poly.pdbx_seq_one_letter_code
_entity_poly.pdbx_strand_id
1 'polypeptide(L)'
;AYTNWGGHSLYSYHDRDGLQGHRVSFDRPLSSQFSSWEHPFVSWAERNGYQLDYAVNSDLEFHPELLSQYQLVLSVGHDEYWSAPMRDHLEKFIADGGNVAFFSGNTCCWQVRSEDNGRALTCYKQWYNIDPEYRTTDHKTLSTLWSHQLIQRPENQLTGVGFLWGGYHKSHGQFMDGPASFEVHRPDHWILAGTNLNQGDRFGGAETIVGYECDGCEMEWKDGLPFPTHQDGTPEGFTILATCPARWAAGDSDWYEAFPQDRVGNAVLGTYTKGGTVVTVGSTDWAHGLRGKEPMVEQITRNILNRLSRPHK
;
A
#
# COMPACT_ATOMS: atom_id res chain seq x y z
N ALA A 1 14.32 1.96 6.66
CA ALA A 1 14.01 0.81 7.52
C ALA A 1 15.01 -0.33 7.38
N TYR A 2 15.33 -0.77 6.16
CA TYR A 2 16.15 -1.96 5.84
C TYR A 2 17.62 -1.61 5.57
N THR A 3 18.40 -1.36 6.62
CA THR A 3 19.85 -1.15 6.47
C THR A 3 20.57 -1.42 7.78
N ASN A 4 21.70 -2.10 7.68
CA ASN A 4 22.57 -2.45 8.82
C ASN A 4 23.94 -1.80 8.73
N TRP A 5 24.03 -0.73 7.94
CA TRP A 5 25.25 0.04 7.84
C TRP A 5 25.33 1.02 9.01
N GLY A 6 26.47 1.03 9.70
CA GLY A 6 26.77 1.98 10.78
C GLY A 6 25.86 1.89 12.02
N GLY A 7 25.14 0.79 12.20
CA GLY A 7 24.20 0.59 13.31
C GLY A 7 23.02 -0.27 12.90
N HIS A 8 21.89 -0.09 13.58
CA HIS A 8 20.76 -1.01 13.48
C HIS A 8 19.79 -0.76 12.31
N SER A 9 19.13 -1.85 11.91
CA SER A 9 17.95 -1.87 11.04
C SER A 9 16.67 -1.80 11.89
N LEU A 10 15.55 -1.33 11.32
CA LEU A 10 14.24 -1.47 11.98
C LEU A 10 13.75 -2.93 12.00
N TYR A 11 14.45 -3.84 11.33
CA TYR A 11 14.23 -5.29 11.38
C TYR A 11 15.45 -6.00 11.94
N SER A 12 15.25 -6.75 13.02
CA SER A 12 16.30 -7.53 13.69
C SER A 12 16.99 -8.53 12.77
N TYR A 13 16.25 -9.22 11.89
CA TYR A 13 16.84 -10.20 10.96
C TYR A 13 17.82 -9.57 9.96
N HIS A 14 17.65 -8.28 9.68
CA HIS A 14 18.49 -7.55 8.75
C HIS A 14 19.62 -6.79 9.48
N ASP A 15 19.57 -6.73 10.81
CA ASP A 15 20.58 -6.13 11.68
C ASP A 15 21.82 -7.01 11.84
N ARG A 16 22.97 -6.42 12.20
CA ARG A 16 24.23 -7.17 12.42
C ARG A 16 24.24 -7.97 13.72
N ASP A 17 23.60 -7.46 14.76
CA ASP A 17 23.60 -8.04 16.11
C ASP A 17 22.28 -8.76 16.41
N GLY A 18 21.38 -8.88 15.43
CA GLY A 18 20.04 -9.42 15.61
C GLY A 18 19.15 -8.52 16.46
N LEU A 19 19.49 -7.23 16.60
CA LEU A 19 18.77 -6.27 17.43
C LEU A 19 17.98 -5.30 16.56
N GLN A 20 16.72 -5.10 16.91
CA GLN A 20 15.90 -4.09 16.26
C GLN A 20 16.32 -2.70 16.74
N GLY A 21 16.68 -1.84 15.81
CA GLY A 21 16.77 -0.41 16.05
C GLY A 21 15.37 0.20 16.13
N HIS A 22 15.22 1.23 16.97
CA HIS A 22 13.98 2.01 17.05
C HIS A 22 14.08 3.39 16.40
N ARG A 23 15.32 3.80 16.09
CA ARG A 23 15.64 5.07 15.45
C ARG A 23 16.74 4.84 14.43
N VAL A 24 16.50 5.25 13.19
CA VAL A 24 17.41 5.05 12.06
C VAL A 24 17.70 6.37 11.36
N SER A 25 18.93 6.55 10.90
CA SER A 25 19.36 7.76 10.19
C SER A 25 19.34 7.56 8.67
N PHE A 26 19.06 8.65 7.94
CA PHE A 26 19.27 8.76 6.50
C PHE A 26 20.72 9.12 6.12
N ASP A 27 21.54 9.61 7.07
CA ASP A 27 22.94 10.00 6.86
C ASP A 27 23.90 8.81 6.96
N ARG A 28 23.57 7.75 6.22
CA ARG A 28 24.39 6.56 6.07
C ARG A 28 24.22 5.99 4.66
N PRO A 29 25.13 5.13 4.19
CA PRO A 29 24.92 4.41 2.93
C PRO A 29 23.60 3.64 2.96
N LEU A 30 22.73 3.95 2.00
CA LEU A 30 21.44 3.32 1.79
C LEU A 30 21.45 2.57 0.46
N SER A 31 20.79 1.42 0.44
CA SER A 31 20.34 0.75 -0.78
C SER A 31 18.84 1.00 -0.94
N SER A 32 18.38 1.10 -2.17
CA SER A 32 16.96 1.26 -2.50
C SER A 32 16.45 0.05 -3.27
N GLN A 33 15.15 -0.23 -3.13
CA GLN A 33 14.42 -1.20 -3.94
C GLN A 33 13.78 -0.56 -5.19
N PHE A 34 14.09 0.71 -5.49
CA PHE A 34 13.56 1.47 -6.63
C PHE A 34 13.60 0.70 -7.96
N SER A 35 14.64 -0.11 -8.19
CA SER A 35 14.77 -0.92 -9.41
C SER A 35 13.71 -2.02 -9.54
N SER A 36 13.08 -2.43 -8.45
CA SER A 36 12.13 -3.54 -8.39
C SER A 36 10.75 -3.12 -8.89
N TRP A 37 10.24 -1.94 -8.49
CA TRP A 37 8.84 -1.56 -8.73
C TRP A 37 8.69 -0.18 -9.39
N GLU A 38 9.29 0.86 -8.82
CA GLU A 38 9.14 2.23 -9.29
C GLU A 38 9.83 2.44 -10.64
N HIS A 39 11.04 1.90 -10.85
CA HIS A 39 11.74 2.03 -12.11
C HIS A 39 10.99 1.39 -13.29
N PRO A 40 10.46 0.14 -13.20
CA PRO A 40 9.61 -0.40 -14.26
C PRO A 40 8.35 0.42 -14.52
N PHE A 41 7.68 0.92 -13.47
CA PHE A 41 6.49 1.74 -13.62
C PHE A 41 6.80 3.04 -14.36
N VAL A 42 7.82 3.78 -13.91
CA VAL A 42 8.28 5.03 -14.52
C VAL A 42 8.71 4.80 -15.97
N SER A 43 9.52 3.77 -16.21
CA SER A 43 9.97 3.42 -17.57
C SER A 43 8.80 3.14 -18.50
N TRP A 44 7.76 2.47 -18.01
CA TRP A 44 6.55 2.24 -18.78
C TRP A 44 5.78 3.54 -19.01
N ALA A 45 5.57 4.34 -17.96
CA ALA A 45 4.77 5.56 -18.03
C ALA A 45 5.37 6.58 -19.02
N GLU A 46 6.68 6.85 -18.91
CA GLU A 46 7.38 7.81 -19.78
C GLU A 46 7.40 7.34 -21.24
N ARG A 47 7.65 6.04 -21.50
CA ARG A 47 7.58 5.47 -22.85
C ARG A 47 6.19 5.57 -23.48
N ASN A 48 5.16 5.71 -22.64
CA ASN A 48 3.77 5.84 -23.05
C ASN A 48 3.26 7.29 -23.03
N GLY A 49 4.16 8.26 -22.88
CA GLY A 49 3.87 9.69 -23.00
C GLY A 49 3.27 10.33 -21.76
N TYR A 50 3.26 9.65 -20.61
CA TYR A 50 2.89 10.25 -19.34
C TYR A 50 4.05 11.12 -18.83
N GLN A 51 3.75 12.38 -18.51
CA GLN A 51 4.68 13.27 -17.84
C GLN A 51 4.51 13.10 -16.33
N LEU A 52 5.61 12.83 -15.63
CA LEU A 52 5.64 12.60 -14.19
C LEU A 52 6.60 13.61 -13.57
N ASP A 53 6.18 14.17 -12.44
CA ASP A 53 7.09 14.78 -11.47
C ASP A 53 7.32 13.81 -10.32
N TYR A 54 8.39 14.02 -9.55
CA TYR A 54 8.82 13.12 -8.49
C TYR A 54 8.88 13.85 -7.16
N ALA A 55 8.34 13.22 -6.14
CA ALA A 55 8.45 13.62 -4.75
C ALA A 55 8.88 12.40 -3.92
N VAL A 56 9.54 12.66 -2.81
CA VAL A 56 9.82 11.65 -1.78
C VAL A 56 8.85 11.83 -0.61
N ASN A 57 8.66 10.82 0.25
CA ASN A 57 7.71 10.92 1.37
C ASN A 57 8.00 12.12 2.28
N SER A 58 9.27 12.55 2.43
CA SER A 58 9.60 13.75 3.20
C SER A 58 9.05 15.05 2.60
N ASP A 59 8.76 15.09 1.31
CA ASP A 59 8.07 16.25 0.71
C ASP A 59 6.61 16.30 1.16
N LEU A 60 5.95 15.14 1.37
CA LEU A 60 4.64 15.11 2.03
C LEU A 60 4.71 15.55 3.50
N GLU A 61 5.84 15.34 4.18
CA GLU A 61 6.05 15.80 5.55
C GLU A 61 6.25 17.32 5.63
N PHE A 62 7.14 17.85 4.80
CA PHE A 62 7.67 19.22 4.95
C PHE A 62 7.22 20.22 3.89
N HIS A 63 6.71 19.74 2.75
CA HIS A 63 6.32 20.53 1.58
C HIS A 63 4.91 20.18 1.04
N PRO A 64 3.88 20.06 1.90
CA PRO A 64 2.55 19.63 1.47
C PRO A 64 1.89 20.57 0.46
N GLU A 65 2.35 21.82 0.35
CA GLU A 65 1.91 22.77 -0.67
C GLU A 65 2.06 22.26 -2.10
N LEU A 66 3.01 21.34 -2.35
CA LEU A 66 3.21 20.73 -3.67
C LEU A 66 1.94 20.03 -4.17
N LEU A 67 1.15 19.42 -3.27
CA LEU A 67 -0.03 18.64 -3.62
C LEU A 67 -1.07 19.49 -4.36
N SER A 68 -1.13 20.79 -4.08
CA SER A 68 -2.06 21.73 -4.73
C SER A 68 -1.83 21.88 -6.24
N GLN A 69 -0.66 21.47 -6.75
CA GLN A 69 -0.30 21.58 -8.17
C GLN A 69 -0.68 20.33 -8.98
N TYR A 70 -1.11 19.25 -8.32
CA TYR A 70 -1.36 17.97 -8.95
C TYR A 70 -2.81 17.53 -8.80
N GLN A 71 -3.32 16.84 -9.82
CA GLN A 71 -4.64 16.22 -9.75
C GLN A 71 -4.58 14.74 -9.34
N LEU A 72 -3.41 14.11 -9.50
CA LEU A 72 -3.20 12.69 -9.23
C LEU A 72 -1.85 12.49 -8.53
N VAL A 73 -1.87 11.85 -7.37
CA VAL A 73 -0.67 11.32 -6.69
C VAL A 73 -0.59 9.82 -6.94
N LEU A 74 0.62 9.33 -7.22
CA LEU A 74 0.90 7.91 -7.43
C LEU A 74 1.80 7.39 -6.32
N SER A 75 1.41 6.27 -5.71
CA SER A 75 2.24 5.49 -4.78
C SER A 75 2.52 4.15 -5.43
N VAL A 76 3.79 3.76 -5.59
CA VAL A 76 4.18 2.60 -6.41
C VAL A 76 5.10 1.69 -5.61
N GLY A 77 4.86 0.38 -5.65
CA GLY A 77 5.75 -0.61 -5.06
C GLY A 77 5.51 -0.85 -3.58
N HIS A 78 6.46 -0.47 -2.73
CA HIS A 78 6.48 -0.82 -1.30
C HIS A 78 6.58 0.43 -0.41
N ASP A 79 5.46 1.14 -0.28
CA ASP A 79 5.39 2.41 0.46
C ASP A 79 4.93 2.21 1.92
N GLU A 80 5.74 1.51 2.70
CA GLU A 80 5.34 0.93 4.00
C GLU A 80 5.33 1.91 5.19
N TYR A 81 6.16 2.96 5.18
CA TYR A 81 6.44 3.82 6.36
C TYR A 81 5.91 5.24 6.19
N TRP A 82 4.93 5.61 7.02
CA TRP A 82 4.23 6.89 6.92
C TRP A 82 4.12 7.58 8.27
N SER A 83 4.50 8.86 8.33
CA SER A 83 4.26 9.68 9.52
C SER A 83 2.83 10.23 9.52
N ALA A 84 2.39 10.71 10.69
CA ALA A 84 1.09 11.35 10.80
C ALA A 84 0.94 12.57 9.88
N PRO A 85 1.89 13.52 9.78
CA PRO A 85 1.75 14.65 8.87
C PRO A 85 1.68 14.23 7.40
N MET A 86 2.52 13.29 6.93
CA MET A 86 2.45 12.76 5.56
C MET A 86 1.04 12.25 5.22
N ARG A 87 0.47 11.45 6.12
CA ARG A 87 -0.87 10.89 5.96
C ARG A 87 -1.96 11.96 6.01
N ASP A 88 -1.87 12.88 6.98
CA ASP A 88 -2.82 13.99 7.13
C ASP A 88 -2.88 14.86 5.88
N HIS A 89 -1.73 15.17 5.28
CA HIS A 89 -1.65 15.99 4.08
C HIS A 89 -2.24 15.29 2.86
N LEU A 90 -2.00 13.98 2.68
CA LEU A 90 -2.60 13.23 1.58
C LEU A 90 -4.11 13.03 1.76
N GLU A 91 -4.57 12.73 2.97
CA GLU A 91 -6.01 12.64 3.27
C GLU A 91 -6.72 13.97 3.03
N LYS A 92 -6.08 15.09 3.40
CA LYS A 92 -6.58 16.43 3.08
C LYS A 92 -6.64 16.67 1.57
N PHE A 93 -5.59 16.31 0.83
CA PHE A 93 -5.57 16.42 -0.62
C PHE A 93 -6.73 15.64 -1.27
N ILE A 94 -6.99 14.42 -0.80
CA ILE A 94 -8.14 13.62 -1.26
C ILE A 94 -9.46 14.34 -0.93
N ALA A 95 -9.61 14.82 0.31
CA ALA A 95 -10.82 15.52 0.73
C ALA A 95 -11.09 16.80 -0.10
N ASP A 96 -10.03 17.48 -0.56
CA ASP A 96 -10.09 18.66 -1.41
C ASP A 96 -10.32 18.34 -2.91
N GLY A 97 -10.48 17.07 -3.28
CA GLY A 97 -10.80 16.64 -4.66
C GLY A 97 -9.62 16.04 -5.43
N GLY A 98 -8.45 15.93 -4.81
CA GLY A 98 -7.27 15.28 -5.37
C GLY A 98 -7.44 13.76 -5.49
N ASN A 99 -6.94 13.17 -6.58
CA ASN A 99 -7.05 11.73 -6.80
C ASN A 99 -5.75 11.03 -6.36
N VAL A 100 -5.86 9.77 -5.92
CA VAL A 100 -4.68 8.96 -5.57
C VAL A 100 -4.80 7.57 -6.20
N ALA A 101 -3.71 7.08 -6.76
CA ALA A 101 -3.61 5.69 -7.19
C ALA A 101 -2.44 4.98 -6.49
N PHE A 102 -2.78 3.99 -5.67
CA PHE A 102 -1.85 3.10 -4.99
C PHE A 102 -1.61 1.87 -5.85
N PHE A 103 -0.55 1.90 -6.66
CA PHE A 103 0.05 0.75 -7.34
C PHE A 103 1.06 0.05 -6.40
N SER A 104 0.63 -0.19 -5.17
CA SER A 104 1.45 -0.57 -4.02
C SER A 104 0.75 -1.63 -3.16
N GLY A 105 1.52 -2.31 -2.33
CA GLY A 105 1.08 -3.24 -1.29
C GLY A 105 1.85 -3.00 0.01
N ASN A 106 1.33 -3.48 1.13
CA ASN A 106 1.80 -3.13 2.47
C ASN A 106 1.87 -1.60 2.69
N THR A 107 0.94 -0.88 2.07
CA THR A 107 1.00 0.58 1.96
C THR A 107 0.61 1.23 3.27
N CYS A 108 1.39 2.21 3.74
CA CYS A 108 1.13 2.95 4.97
C CYS A 108 0.96 2.03 6.19
N CYS A 109 1.67 0.90 6.25
CA CYS A 109 1.52 -0.09 7.33
C CYS A 109 2.07 0.41 8.67
N TRP A 110 3.27 1.01 8.67
CA TRP A 110 3.91 1.50 9.90
C TRP A 110 3.71 3.00 10.07
N GLN A 111 3.14 3.38 11.22
CA GLN A 111 3.26 4.74 11.72
C GLN A 111 4.68 5.00 12.22
N VAL A 112 5.29 6.06 11.69
CA VAL A 112 6.63 6.51 12.05
C VAL A 112 6.63 7.96 12.51
N ARG A 113 7.70 8.34 13.20
CA ARG A 113 7.99 9.75 13.49
C ARG A 113 9.21 10.20 12.70
N SER A 114 9.05 11.29 11.96
CA SER A 114 10.17 12.00 11.34
C SER A 114 10.91 12.78 12.42
N GLU A 115 12.23 12.66 12.48
CA GLU A 115 13.09 13.32 13.45
C GLU A 115 14.24 14.04 12.76
N ASP A 116 14.92 14.93 13.48
CA ASP A 116 16.06 15.71 12.99
C ASP A 116 15.78 16.42 11.65
N ASN A 117 14.58 16.98 11.49
CA ASN A 117 14.11 17.59 10.25
C ASN A 117 14.21 16.65 9.03
N GLY A 118 13.78 15.39 9.20
CA GLY A 118 13.77 14.38 8.13
C GLY A 118 15.07 13.61 7.97
N ARG A 119 16.07 13.83 8.83
CA ARG A 119 17.35 13.10 8.80
C ARG A 119 17.32 11.81 9.60
N ALA A 120 16.28 11.61 10.41
CA ALA A 120 16.06 10.38 11.15
C ALA A 120 14.59 9.95 11.12
N LEU A 121 14.38 8.66 11.30
CA LEU A 121 13.07 8.01 11.36
C LEU A 121 13.00 7.15 12.62
N THR A 122 11.94 7.32 13.41
CA THR A 122 11.68 6.53 14.62
C THR A 122 10.48 5.62 14.40
N CYS A 123 10.64 4.34 14.74
CA CYS A 123 9.59 3.33 14.70
C CYS A 123 9.87 2.22 15.72
N TYR A 124 8.95 2.03 16.65
CA TYR A 124 9.05 0.98 17.66
C TYR A 124 8.40 -0.34 17.22
N LYS A 125 7.56 -0.31 16.18
CA LYS A 125 6.90 -1.48 15.57
C LYS A 125 6.18 -2.33 16.64
N GLN A 126 6.54 -3.60 16.80
CA GLN A 126 6.02 -4.52 17.82
C GLN A 126 6.46 -4.18 19.25
N TRP A 127 7.51 -3.37 19.43
CA TRP A 127 8.00 -2.91 20.73
C TRP A 127 7.35 -1.57 21.15
N TYR A 128 6.11 -1.34 20.74
CA TYR A 128 5.40 -0.09 21.00
C TYR A 128 5.26 0.22 22.50
N ASN A 129 5.23 -0.79 23.36
CA ASN A 129 5.12 -0.65 24.81
C ASN A 129 6.34 0.03 25.48
N ILE A 130 7.47 0.09 24.78
CA ILE A 130 8.67 0.83 25.22
C ILE A 130 8.89 2.13 24.43
N ASP A 131 7.99 2.47 23.51
CA ASP A 131 7.94 3.78 22.88
C ASP A 131 7.62 4.85 23.94
N PRO A 132 8.40 5.95 24.05
CA PRO A 132 8.05 7.05 24.95
C PRO A 132 6.61 7.55 24.80
N GLU A 133 6.08 7.53 23.57
CA GLU A 133 4.71 7.96 23.26
C GLU A 133 3.64 7.02 23.85
N TYR A 134 3.98 5.77 24.19
CA TYR A 134 3.02 4.81 24.77
C TYR A 134 2.51 5.22 26.15
N ARG A 135 3.35 5.92 26.93
CA ARG A 135 3.01 6.36 28.29
C ARG A 135 2.13 7.63 28.30
N THR A 136 1.88 8.21 27.13
CA THR A 136 0.99 9.36 26.99
C THR A 136 -0.47 8.91 26.92
N THR A 137 -1.39 9.86 26.99
CA THR A 137 -2.83 9.60 26.84
C THR A 137 -3.33 9.72 25.40
N ASP A 138 -2.56 10.36 24.51
CA ASP A 138 -2.90 10.53 23.09
C ASP A 138 -1.91 9.71 22.25
N HIS A 139 -2.36 8.58 21.73
CA HIS A 139 -1.51 7.65 20.97
C HIS A 139 -1.43 7.95 19.48
N LYS A 140 -1.86 9.15 19.04
CA LYS A 140 -1.80 9.55 17.63
C LYS A 140 -0.41 9.46 17.02
N THR A 141 0.66 9.61 17.79
CA THR A 141 2.06 9.54 17.33
C THR A 141 2.79 8.29 17.79
N LEU A 142 2.09 7.33 18.41
CA LEU A 142 2.65 6.04 18.80
C LEU A 142 3.18 5.33 17.55
N SER A 143 4.45 4.93 17.55
CA SER A 143 5.08 4.41 16.34
C SER A 143 5.00 2.89 16.25
N THR A 144 3.83 2.44 15.78
CA THR A 144 3.51 1.04 15.52
C THR A 144 2.58 0.98 14.31
N LEU A 145 1.87 -0.11 14.10
CA LEU A 145 0.95 -0.26 12.97
C LEU A 145 -0.13 0.82 12.98
N TRP A 146 -0.47 1.36 11.83
CA TRP A 146 -1.61 2.28 11.72
C TRP A 146 -2.93 1.61 12.15
N SER A 147 -3.07 0.32 11.86
CA SER A 147 -4.18 -0.53 12.30
C SER A 147 -4.15 -0.96 13.77
N HIS A 148 -3.14 -0.57 14.55
CA HIS A 148 -3.09 -0.91 15.97
C HIS A 148 -4.28 -0.29 16.72
N GLN A 149 -4.90 -1.07 17.63
CA GLN A 149 -6.11 -0.69 18.37
C GLN A 149 -5.98 0.60 19.20
N LEU A 150 -4.75 0.98 19.57
CA LEU A 150 -4.47 2.23 20.27
C LEU A 150 -4.44 3.46 19.35
N ILE A 151 -4.10 3.27 18.06
CA ILE A 151 -4.03 4.35 17.06
C ILE A 151 -5.40 4.61 16.43
N GLN A 152 -6.22 3.57 16.26
CA GLN A 152 -7.60 3.65 15.74
C GLN A 152 -7.72 4.34 14.37
N ARG A 153 -6.67 4.25 13.56
CA ARG A 153 -6.60 4.85 12.23
C ARG A 153 -5.99 3.87 11.23
N PRO A 154 -6.63 2.72 10.96
CA PRO A 154 -6.12 1.72 10.02
C PRO A 154 -5.90 2.32 8.62
N GLU A 155 -4.97 1.71 7.91
CA GLU A 155 -4.57 2.02 6.53
C GLU A 155 -5.78 2.01 5.59
N ASN A 156 -6.70 1.07 5.83
CA ASN A 156 -7.97 0.94 5.12
C ASN A 156 -8.73 2.27 4.98
N GLN A 157 -8.70 3.16 5.99
CA GLN A 157 -9.40 4.45 5.91
C GLN A 157 -8.86 5.37 4.80
N LEU A 158 -7.59 5.22 4.42
CA LEU A 158 -6.92 5.99 3.36
C LEU A 158 -6.95 5.24 2.02
N THR A 159 -6.53 3.99 1.99
CA THR A 159 -6.29 3.23 0.75
C THR A 159 -7.50 2.39 0.33
N GLY A 160 -8.46 2.19 1.24
CA GLY A 160 -9.54 1.20 1.10
C GLY A 160 -9.15 -0.23 1.45
N VAL A 161 -7.85 -0.52 1.62
CA VAL A 161 -7.33 -1.87 1.88
C VAL A 161 -6.05 -1.82 2.73
N GLY A 162 -5.82 -2.78 3.62
CA GLY A 162 -4.66 -2.83 4.48
C GLY A 162 -4.00 -4.21 4.52
N PHE A 163 -2.72 -4.22 4.89
CA PHE A 163 -1.89 -5.43 4.92
C PHE A 163 -2.48 -6.53 5.81
N LEU A 164 -3.08 -6.15 6.94
CA LEU A 164 -3.72 -7.09 7.87
C LEU A 164 -4.73 -7.99 7.15
N TRP A 165 -5.52 -7.44 6.22
CA TRP A 165 -6.55 -8.18 5.48
C TRP A 165 -6.08 -8.79 4.16
N GLY A 166 -4.80 -8.62 3.81
CA GLY A 166 -4.17 -9.29 2.68
C GLY A 166 -3.14 -10.33 3.16
N GLY A 167 -1.91 -9.87 3.40
CA GLY A 167 -0.77 -10.70 3.82
C GLY A 167 0.18 -10.97 2.65
N TYR A 168 0.68 -12.19 2.51
CA TYR A 168 1.67 -12.56 1.51
C TYR A 168 1.08 -13.43 0.39
N HIS A 169 1.64 -13.27 -0.81
CA HIS A 169 1.46 -14.15 -1.96
C HIS A 169 2.81 -14.28 -2.69
N LYS A 170 3.19 -15.49 -3.12
CA LYS A 170 4.53 -15.79 -3.68
C LYS A 170 5.69 -15.40 -2.75
N SER A 171 5.43 -15.35 -1.44
CA SER A 171 6.41 -14.95 -0.43
C SER A 171 6.13 -15.60 0.92
N HIS A 172 7.16 -15.69 1.77
CA HIS A 172 7.10 -16.25 3.13
C HIS A 172 6.40 -17.62 3.21
N GLY A 173 6.57 -18.45 2.18
CA GLY A 173 5.95 -19.77 2.06
C GLY A 173 4.45 -19.76 1.75
N GLN A 174 3.86 -18.58 1.49
CA GLN A 174 2.43 -18.41 1.23
C GLN A 174 2.16 -18.37 -0.27
N PHE A 175 1.27 -19.26 -0.72
CA PHE A 175 0.84 -19.36 -2.11
C PHE A 175 2.00 -19.40 -3.12
N MET A 176 3.07 -20.14 -2.80
CA MET A 176 4.25 -20.25 -3.67
C MET A 176 3.91 -20.85 -5.04
N ASP A 177 2.92 -21.73 -5.10
CA ASP A 177 2.37 -22.31 -6.34
C ASP A 177 1.07 -21.60 -6.81
N GLY A 178 0.67 -20.53 -6.12
CA GLY A 178 -0.51 -19.74 -6.45
C GLY A 178 -0.39 -19.06 -7.82
N PRO A 179 -1.53 -18.64 -8.41
CA PRO A 179 -1.53 -18.12 -9.76
C PRO A 179 -1.02 -16.66 -9.86
N ALA A 180 -0.80 -15.97 -8.75
CA ALA A 180 -0.32 -14.57 -8.69
C ALA A 180 -1.07 -13.62 -9.64
N SER A 181 -2.38 -13.86 -9.79
CA SER A 181 -3.29 -13.15 -10.70
C SER A 181 -4.55 -12.72 -9.97
N PHE A 182 -5.09 -11.59 -10.38
CA PHE A 182 -6.40 -11.11 -9.94
C PHE A 182 -7.52 -11.86 -10.67
N GLU A 183 -8.54 -12.29 -9.94
CA GLU A 183 -9.83 -12.75 -10.46
C GLU A 183 -10.83 -11.59 -10.49
N VAL A 184 -11.45 -11.36 -11.64
CA VAL A 184 -12.34 -10.21 -11.89
C VAL A 184 -13.74 -10.45 -11.31
N HIS A 185 -14.26 -9.46 -10.59
CA HIS A 185 -15.61 -9.48 -10.02
C HIS A 185 -16.58 -8.55 -10.72
N ARG A 186 -16.13 -7.35 -11.13
CA ARG A 186 -17.00 -6.29 -11.66
C ARG A 186 -16.48 -5.76 -13.01
N PRO A 187 -16.58 -6.55 -14.10
CA PRO A 187 -15.95 -6.25 -15.39
C PRO A 187 -16.44 -4.95 -16.06
N ASP A 188 -17.68 -4.53 -15.79
CA ASP A 188 -18.28 -3.31 -16.36
C ASP A 188 -17.71 -2.01 -15.77
N HIS A 189 -16.87 -2.10 -14.74
CA HIS A 189 -16.28 -0.92 -14.11
C HIS A 189 -15.26 -0.24 -15.03
N TRP A 190 -15.21 1.10 -15.01
CA TRP A 190 -14.39 1.90 -15.95
C TRP A 190 -12.89 1.58 -15.89
N ILE A 191 -12.39 1.08 -14.75
CA ILE A 191 -11.00 0.65 -14.57
C ILE A 191 -10.66 -0.53 -15.50
N LEU A 192 -11.63 -1.41 -15.76
CA LEU A 192 -11.48 -2.60 -16.59
C LEU A 192 -11.94 -2.36 -18.05
N ALA A 193 -12.33 -1.13 -18.40
CA ALA A 193 -12.80 -0.81 -19.76
C ALA A 193 -11.72 -1.14 -20.82
N GLY A 194 -12.13 -1.80 -21.90
CA GLY A 194 -11.23 -2.18 -23.00
C GLY A 194 -10.36 -3.41 -22.74
N THR A 195 -10.50 -4.08 -21.59
CA THR A 195 -9.79 -5.34 -21.30
C THR A 195 -10.48 -6.56 -21.93
N ASN A 196 -11.80 -6.48 -22.16
CA ASN A 196 -12.68 -7.60 -22.53
C ASN A 196 -12.70 -8.75 -21.50
N LEU A 197 -12.26 -8.49 -20.26
CA LEU A 197 -12.38 -9.44 -19.16
C LEU A 197 -13.84 -9.56 -18.72
N ASN A 198 -14.27 -10.77 -18.41
CA ASN A 198 -15.56 -11.09 -17.82
C ASN A 198 -15.41 -11.38 -16.32
N GLN A 199 -16.53 -11.45 -15.60
CA GLN A 199 -16.52 -11.93 -14.22
C GLN A 199 -15.97 -13.37 -14.16
N GLY A 200 -15.03 -13.61 -13.26
CA GLY A 200 -14.31 -14.88 -13.10
C GLY A 200 -13.05 -15.02 -13.95
N ASP A 201 -12.82 -14.14 -14.94
CA ASP A 201 -11.57 -14.14 -15.69
C ASP A 201 -10.39 -13.74 -14.79
N ARG A 202 -9.19 -14.23 -15.13
CA ARG A 202 -7.95 -13.93 -14.41
C ARG A 202 -6.96 -13.19 -15.29
N PHE A 203 -6.20 -12.26 -14.72
CA PHE A 203 -5.15 -11.53 -15.44
C PHE A 203 -3.87 -11.34 -14.60
N GLY A 204 -2.75 -11.13 -15.29
CA GLY A 204 -1.46 -10.77 -14.68
C GLY A 204 -0.62 -11.91 -14.09
N GLY A 205 -1.11 -13.14 -14.09
CA GLY A 205 -0.42 -14.27 -13.46
C GLY A 205 0.92 -14.64 -14.09
N ALA A 206 1.06 -14.46 -15.40
CA ALA A 206 2.32 -14.72 -16.13
C ALA A 206 3.47 -13.83 -15.65
N GLU A 207 3.15 -12.59 -15.25
CA GLU A 207 4.12 -11.61 -14.74
C GLU A 207 4.11 -11.54 -13.21
N THR A 208 3.36 -12.41 -12.52
CA THR A 208 3.27 -12.45 -11.06
C THR A 208 2.94 -11.09 -10.44
N ILE A 209 1.83 -10.47 -10.87
CA ILE A 209 1.45 -9.12 -10.40
C ILE A 209 0.85 -9.09 -8.99
N VAL A 210 0.50 -10.26 -8.44
CA VAL A 210 0.06 -10.40 -7.04
C VAL A 210 1.16 -11.02 -6.20
N GLY A 211 1.58 -10.31 -5.17
CA GLY A 211 2.79 -10.53 -4.36
C GLY A 211 3.57 -9.22 -4.27
N TYR A 212 4.73 -9.15 -3.65
CA TYR A 212 5.30 -9.93 -2.55
C TYR A 212 4.44 -9.79 -1.27
N GLU A 213 3.90 -8.59 -1.06
CA GLU A 213 2.95 -8.24 0.01
C GLU A 213 1.67 -7.65 -0.58
N CYS A 214 0.55 -7.95 0.07
CA CYS A 214 -0.80 -7.74 -0.45
C CYS A 214 -1.65 -7.01 0.60
N ASP A 215 -2.46 -6.07 0.12
CA ASP A 215 -3.42 -5.34 0.95
C ASP A 215 -4.85 -5.78 0.59
N GLY A 216 -5.68 -5.97 1.61
CA GLY A 216 -7.06 -6.41 1.46
C GLY A 216 -8.04 -5.65 2.36
N CYS A 217 -9.29 -6.10 2.38
CA CYS A 217 -10.28 -5.63 3.35
C CYS A 217 -11.09 -6.80 3.89
N GLU A 218 -11.73 -6.60 5.03
CA GLU A 218 -12.79 -7.49 5.48
C GLU A 218 -13.93 -7.44 4.48
N MET A 219 -14.38 -8.62 4.04
CA MET A 219 -15.41 -8.73 3.02
C MET A 219 -16.34 -9.90 3.28
N GLU A 220 -17.55 -9.78 2.76
CA GLU A 220 -18.55 -10.83 2.72
C GLU A 220 -19.00 -11.06 1.27
N TRP A 221 -19.42 -12.29 0.97
CA TRP A 221 -19.90 -12.67 -0.36
C TRP A 221 -21.42 -12.58 -0.41
N LYS A 222 -21.95 -11.85 -1.40
CA LYS A 222 -23.38 -11.76 -1.70
C LYS A 222 -23.58 -11.98 -3.18
N ASP A 223 -24.45 -12.93 -3.54
CA ASP A 223 -24.80 -13.23 -4.93
C ASP A 223 -23.59 -13.42 -5.85
N GLY A 224 -22.54 -14.08 -5.35
CA GLY A 224 -21.31 -14.37 -6.11
C GLY A 224 -20.34 -13.18 -6.27
N LEU A 225 -20.55 -12.08 -5.54
CA LEU A 225 -19.66 -10.92 -5.54
C LEU A 225 -19.16 -10.59 -4.13
N PRO A 226 -17.90 -10.11 -3.98
CA PRO A 226 -17.39 -9.65 -2.70
C PRO A 226 -17.82 -8.22 -2.42
N PHE A 227 -18.18 -7.93 -1.16
CA PHE A 227 -18.53 -6.61 -0.65
C PHE A 227 -17.76 -6.34 0.65
N PRO A 228 -17.17 -5.14 0.83
CA PRO A 228 -16.54 -4.79 2.10
C PRO A 228 -17.56 -4.76 3.24
N THR A 229 -17.16 -5.19 4.44
CA THR A 229 -18.01 -5.09 5.65
C THR A 229 -17.95 -3.70 6.29
N HIS A 230 -16.91 -2.92 5.97
CA HIS A 230 -16.58 -1.61 6.53
C HIS A 230 -16.13 -1.61 8.01
N GLN A 231 -16.12 -2.76 8.68
CA GLN A 231 -15.77 -2.83 10.12
C GLN A 231 -14.28 -2.62 10.37
N ASP A 232 -13.44 -2.86 9.36
CA ASP A 232 -12.00 -2.64 9.38
C ASP A 232 -11.58 -1.20 9.02
N GLY A 233 -12.54 -0.29 8.83
CA GLY A 233 -12.30 1.08 8.41
C GLY A 233 -12.26 1.28 6.89
N THR A 234 -12.51 0.25 6.09
CA THR A 234 -12.68 0.38 4.63
C THR A 234 -13.84 1.35 4.33
N PRO A 235 -13.65 2.42 3.53
CA PRO A 235 -14.64 3.48 3.35
C PRO A 235 -15.97 2.97 2.80
N GLU A 236 -17.06 3.60 3.22
CA GLU A 236 -18.36 3.43 2.56
C GLU A 236 -18.25 3.76 1.07
N GLY A 237 -18.89 2.94 0.22
CA GLY A 237 -18.80 3.08 -1.24
C GLY A 237 -17.55 2.47 -1.87
N PHE A 238 -16.64 1.86 -1.09
CA PHE A 238 -15.54 1.08 -1.66
C PHE A 238 -16.06 -0.10 -2.49
N THR A 239 -15.59 -0.19 -3.73
CA THR A 239 -15.97 -1.21 -4.71
C THR A 239 -14.79 -2.13 -4.96
N ILE A 240 -14.95 -3.41 -4.62
CA ILE A 240 -13.99 -4.48 -4.91
C ILE A 240 -14.12 -4.87 -6.39
N LEU A 241 -13.06 -4.76 -7.17
CA LEU A 241 -13.10 -5.04 -8.61
C LEU A 241 -12.49 -6.39 -8.96
N ALA A 242 -11.43 -6.77 -8.25
CA ALA A 242 -10.77 -8.05 -8.44
C ALA A 242 -10.07 -8.48 -7.14
N THR A 243 -9.92 -9.78 -6.92
CA THR A 243 -9.22 -10.30 -5.74
C THR A 243 -8.25 -11.43 -6.09
N CYS A 244 -7.27 -11.64 -5.21
CA CYS A 244 -6.41 -12.82 -5.25
C CYS A 244 -6.12 -13.27 -3.81
N PRO A 245 -6.25 -14.56 -3.45
CA PRO A 245 -6.01 -15.01 -2.09
C PRO A 245 -4.59 -14.67 -1.60
N ALA A 246 -4.50 -14.12 -0.40
CA ALA A 246 -3.25 -13.85 0.29
C ALA A 246 -3.38 -14.32 1.75
N ARG A 247 -2.25 -14.55 2.42
CA ARG A 247 -2.29 -15.00 3.82
C ARG A 247 -1.03 -14.58 4.54
N TRP A 248 -1.16 -14.34 5.82
CA TRP A 248 -0.04 -14.19 6.72
C TRP A 248 0.85 -15.44 6.74
N ALA A 249 2.15 -15.24 6.96
CA ALA A 249 3.03 -16.33 7.28
C ALA A 249 2.75 -16.78 8.72
N ALA A 250 2.91 -18.08 8.98
CA ALA A 250 2.75 -18.60 10.34
C ALA A 250 3.78 -17.92 11.27
N GLY A 251 3.31 -17.36 12.38
CA GLY A 251 4.12 -16.62 13.36
C GLY A 251 4.18 -15.10 13.14
N ASP A 252 3.95 -14.60 11.93
CA ASP A 252 3.94 -13.15 11.68
C ASP A 252 2.68 -12.49 12.25
N SER A 253 1.56 -13.20 12.25
CA SER A 253 0.29 -12.71 12.81
C SER A 253 0.26 -12.73 14.35
N ASP A 254 1.22 -13.40 15.01
CA ASP A 254 1.23 -13.57 16.47
C ASP A 254 1.50 -12.26 17.24
N TRP A 255 2.08 -11.26 16.58
CA TRP A 255 2.35 -9.96 17.19
C TRP A 255 1.09 -9.08 17.25
N TYR A 256 0.00 -9.52 16.64
CA TYR A 256 -1.26 -8.79 16.51
C TYR A 256 -2.28 -9.39 17.48
N GLU A 257 -2.33 -8.89 18.71
CA GLU A 257 -3.16 -9.45 19.82
C GLU A 257 -4.63 -9.68 19.46
N ALA A 258 -5.17 -8.97 18.46
CA ALA A 258 -6.57 -9.03 18.04
C ALA A 258 -6.79 -9.59 16.62
N PHE A 259 -5.76 -10.11 15.94
CA PHE A 259 -5.90 -10.59 14.56
C PHE A 259 -5.92 -12.12 14.48
N PRO A 260 -6.87 -12.73 13.74
CA PRO A 260 -6.95 -14.19 13.64
C PRO A 260 -5.75 -14.78 12.87
N GLN A 261 -5.13 -15.79 13.47
CA GLN A 261 -3.84 -16.35 13.05
C GLN A 261 -3.87 -17.08 11.69
N ASP A 262 -4.98 -17.75 11.35
CA ASP A 262 -5.09 -18.61 10.16
C ASP A 262 -5.97 -18.03 9.04
N ARG A 263 -6.29 -16.73 9.10
CA ARG A 263 -7.19 -16.09 8.14
C ARG A 263 -6.54 -16.01 6.75
N VAL A 264 -7.20 -16.57 5.75
CA VAL A 264 -6.92 -16.27 4.34
C VAL A 264 -7.58 -14.93 4.01
N GLY A 265 -6.75 -13.92 3.76
CA GLY A 265 -7.13 -12.63 3.23
C GLY A 265 -7.09 -12.60 1.71
N ASN A 266 -7.08 -11.40 1.13
CA ASN A 266 -6.94 -11.21 -0.31
C ASN A 266 -6.11 -9.97 -0.62
N ALA A 267 -5.29 -10.03 -1.67
CA ALA A 267 -4.97 -8.83 -2.43
C ALA A 267 -6.25 -8.33 -3.08
N VAL A 268 -6.53 -7.02 -2.99
CA VAL A 268 -7.76 -6.43 -3.51
C VAL A 268 -7.45 -5.25 -4.43
N LEU A 269 -7.88 -5.37 -5.69
CA LEU A 269 -8.03 -4.23 -6.59
C LEU A 269 -9.39 -3.58 -6.32
N GLY A 270 -9.41 -2.31 -5.95
CA GLY A 270 -10.66 -1.61 -5.67
C GLY A 270 -10.55 -0.09 -5.73
N THR A 271 -11.69 0.56 -5.54
CA THR A 271 -11.77 2.03 -5.60
C THR A 271 -12.90 2.58 -4.75
N TYR A 272 -12.72 3.79 -4.24
CA TYR A 272 -13.78 4.60 -3.63
C TYR A 272 -13.62 6.07 -4.02
N THR A 273 -14.59 6.91 -3.66
CA THR A 273 -14.53 8.36 -3.85
C THR A 273 -15.03 9.08 -2.61
N LYS A 274 -14.24 10.04 -2.09
CA LYS A 274 -14.56 10.85 -0.90
C LYS A 274 -13.90 12.22 -1.03
N GLY A 275 -14.50 13.10 -1.83
CA GLY A 275 -13.82 14.26 -2.41
C GLY A 275 -13.24 13.84 -3.76
N GLY A 276 -11.98 13.42 -3.78
CA GLY A 276 -11.35 12.78 -4.93
C GLY A 276 -11.54 11.26 -4.96
N THR A 277 -11.06 10.65 -6.04
CA THR A 277 -11.11 9.20 -6.27
C THR A 277 -9.81 8.53 -5.84
N VAL A 278 -9.92 7.46 -5.08
CA VAL A 278 -8.82 6.60 -4.68
C VAL A 278 -8.94 5.25 -5.38
N VAL A 279 -7.86 4.79 -6.00
CA VAL A 279 -7.74 3.45 -6.59
C VAL A 279 -6.57 2.74 -5.94
N THR A 280 -6.75 1.48 -5.54
CA THR A 280 -5.68 0.68 -4.96
C THR A 280 -5.66 -0.68 -5.61
N VAL A 281 -4.47 -1.15 -6.01
CA VAL A 281 -4.27 -2.48 -6.59
C VAL A 281 -3.98 -3.54 -5.53
N GLY A 282 -3.57 -3.14 -4.32
CA GLY A 282 -3.39 -4.00 -3.17
C GLY A 282 -2.26 -5.02 -3.32
N SER A 283 -1.19 -4.67 -4.03
CA SER A 283 -0.04 -5.54 -4.28
C SER A 283 1.21 -4.74 -4.61
N THR A 284 2.36 -5.13 -4.05
CA THR A 284 3.65 -4.47 -4.38
C THR A 284 4.04 -4.69 -5.85
N ASP A 285 3.73 -5.87 -6.38
CA ASP A 285 4.29 -6.37 -7.64
C ASP A 285 3.51 -5.95 -8.90
N TRP A 286 2.56 -5.01 -8.81
CA TRP A 286 1.80 -4.54 -9.98
C TRP A 286 2.72 -4.11 -11.14
N ALA A 287 3.83 -3.46 -10.83
CA ALA A 287 4.82 -2.99 -11.80
C ALA A 287 5.50 -4.12 -12.60
N HIS A 288 5.45 -5.38 -12.13
CA HIS A 288 5.92 -6.52 -12.91
C HIS A 288 5.13 -6.70 -14.20
N GLY A 289 3.82 -6.49 -14.17
CA GLY A 289 2.98 -6.54 -15.38
C GLY A 289 3.38 -5.47 -16.39
N LEU A 290 3.73 -4.26 -15.93
CA LEU A 290 4.22 -3.19 -16.80
C LEU A 290 5.60 -3.50 -17.39
N ARG A 291 6.50 -4.12 -16.60
CA ARG A 291 7.80 -4.61 -17.07
C ARG A 291 7.63 -5.68 -18.16
N GLY A 292 6.73 -6.63 -17.92
CA GLY A 292 6.41 -7.74 -18.81
C GLY A 292 5.52 -7.36 -20.00
N LYS A 293 5.01 -6.11 -20.04
CA LYS A 293 4.06 -5.62 -21.04
C LYS A 293 2.78 -6.46 -21.08
N GLU A 294 2.31 -6.87 -19.91
CA GLU A 294 1.08 -7.62 -19.77
C GLU A 294 -0.11 -6.75 -20.22
N PRO A 295 -0.87 -7.14 -21.27
CA PRO A 295 -1.83 -6.25 -21.93
C PRO A 295 -2.93 -5.73 -21.00
N MET A 296 -3.42 -6.56 -20.07
CA MET A 296 -4.52 -6.16 -19.18
C MET A 296 -4.03 -5.16 -18.14
N VAL A 297 -2.86 -5.38 -17.54
CA VAL A 297 -2.21 -4.49 -16.58
C VAL A 297 -1.90 -3.13 -17.22
N GLU A 298 -1.37 -3.14 -18.45
CA GLU A 298 -1.15 -1.89 -19.19
C GLU A 298 -2.47 -1.14 -19.43
N GLN A 299 -3.51 -1.83 -19.90
CA GLN A 299 -4.81 -1.21 -20.18
C GLN A 299 -5.45 -0.63 -18.93
N ILE A 300 -5.44 -1.37 -17.82
CA ILE A 300 -5.97 -0.93 -16.52
C ILE A 300 -5.19 0.29 -16.01
N THR A 301 -3.86 0.25 -16.08
CA THR A 301 -3.01 1.37 -15.65
C THR A 301 -3.30 2.62 -16.49
N ARG A 302 -3.43 2.48 -17.82
CA ARG A 302 -3.83 3.59 -18.71
C ARG A 302 -5.19 4.16 -18.35
N ASN A 303 -6.18 3.31 -18.07
CA ASN A 303 -7.51 3.76 -17.70
C ASN A 303 -7.47 4.64 -16.45
N ILE A 304 -6.74 4.19 -15.41
CA ILE A 304 -6.55 4.91 -14.15
C ILE A 304 -5.86 6.26 -14.42
N LEU A 305 -4.69 6.25 -15.05
CA LEU A 305 -3.92 7.47 -15.29
C LEU A 305 -4.69 8.47 -16.17
N ASN A 306 -5.30 8.01 -17.26
CA ASN A 306 -6.03 8.88 -18.19
C ASN A 306 -7.26 9.53 -17.57
N ARG A 307 -7.94 8.83 -16.66
CA ARG A 307 -9.13 9.35 -15.99
C ARG A 307 -8.76 10.27 -14.83
N LEU A 308 -7.84 9.84 -13.97
CA LEU A 308 -7.59 10.52 -12.69
C LEU A 308 -6.61 11.68 -12.79
N SER A 309 -5.79 11.77 -13.85
CA SER A 309 -4.91 12.93 -14.08
C SER A 309 -5.64 14.17 -14.59
N ARG A 310 -6.93 14.06 -14.95
CA ARG A 310 -7.72 15.17 -15.47
C ARG A 310 -8.49 15.85 -14.33
N PRO A 311 -8.61 17.19 -14.33
CA PRO A 311 -9.44 17.87 -13.35
C PRO A 311 -10.88 17.38 -13.42
N HIS A 312 -11.53 17.25 -12.26
CA HIS A 312 -12.98 17.01 -12.21
C HIS A 312 -13.68 18.17 -12.94
N LYS A 313 -14.56 17.84 -13.90
CA LYS A 313 -15.37 18.82 -14.64
C LYS A 313 -16.51 19.35 -13.80
#